data_AF-A0A9E2PC57-F1
#
_entry.id   AF-A0A9E2PC57-F1
#
_cell.length_a   1.000
_cell.length_b   1.000
_cell.length_c   1.000
_cell.angle_alpha   90.00
_cell.angle_beta   90.00
_cell.angle_gamma   90.00
#
_symmetry.space_group_name_H-M   'P 1'
#
loop_
_entity.id
_entity.type
_entity.pdbx_description
1 polymer ?
#
loop_
_entity_poly.entity_id
_entity_poly.type
_entity_poly.pdbx_seq_one_letter_code
_entity_poly.pdbx_strand_id
1 'polypeptide(L)'
;MADKKIVILYISCLLFLASIFIYVLYFLDGYARVHIIMEGGLVETATALGYFLSVLYIAYKGRLPFFKHYYYFYILILLFGFRELDFDKKFTKIGILKTRFFVSPDVPVMEKIFGLILISLLIYLGYYILKNHIKSFVQDFKKKSPVSLGILIIAILLIFSRVVDGMSNTLKHLSFEMRSMLPTDFSALEEITELGIPIFIILTFYAYFKHYKNNLH
;
A
#
# COMPACT_ATOMS: atom_id res chain seq x y z
N MET A 1 15.00 -22.40 6.84
CA MET A 1 16.02 -21.39 6.45
C MET A 1 15.45 -20.61 5.30
N ALA A 2 15.39 -19.27 5.37
CA ALA A 2 14.79 -18.45 4.32
C ALA A 2 15.45 -18.76 2.96
N ASP A 3 14.65 -18.92 1.90
CA ASP A 3 15.18 -19.05 0.54
C ASP A 3 16.02 -17.80 0.23
N LYS A 4 17.34 -17.99 0.21
CA LYS A 4 18.33 -16.91 0.06
C LYS A 4 18.05 -16.08 -1.19
N LYS A 5 17.51 -16.68 -2.27
CA LYS A 5 17.17 -15.98 -3.50
C LYS A 5 16.00 -15.01 -3.31
N ILE A 6 14.98 -15.39 -2.54
CA ILE A 6 13.84 -14.52 -2.23
C ILE A 6 14.28 -13.36 -1.33
N VAL A 7 15.12 -13.63 -0.34
CA VAL A 7 15.63 -12.57 0.55
C VAL A 7 16.47 -11.57 -0.23
N ILE A 8 17.36 -12.04 -1.13
CA ILE A 8 18.13 -11.16 -2.02
C ILE A 8 17.19 -10.32 -2.88
N LEU A 9 16.12 -10.92 -3.42
CA LEU A 9 15.14 -10.19 -4.24
C LEU A 9 14.44 -9.08 -3.45
N TYR A 10 14.05 -9.32 -2.20
CA TYR A 10 13.49 -8.27 -1.35
C TYR A 10 14.49 -7.14 -1.08
N ILE A 11 15.74 -7.46 -0.76
CA ILE A 11 16.79 -6.46 -0.53
C ILE A 11 17.05 -5.64 -1.80
N SER A 12 17.19 -6.30 -2.95
CA SER A 12 17.36 -5.62 -4.24
C SER A 12 16.20 -4.68 -4.54
N CYS A 13 14.97 -5.09 -4.23
CA CYS A 13 13.79 -4.25 -4.42
C CYS A 13 13.78 -3.03 -3.47
N LEU A 14 14.13 -3.20 -2.19
CA LEU A 14 14.28 -2.09 -1.25
C LEU A 14 15.35 -1.09 -1.71
N LEU A 15 16.50 -1.59 -2.16
CA LEU A 15 17.59 -0.74 -2.68
C LEU A 15 17.17 -0.01 -3.95
N PHE A 16 16.39 -0.66 -4.82
CA PHE A 16 15.83 -0.03 -6.01
C PHE A 16 14.88 1.11 -5.65
N LEU A 17 13.93 0.90 -4.73
CA LEU A 17 13.04 1.97 -4.25
C LEU A 17 13.82 3.13 -3.60
N ALA A 18 14.82 2.83 -2.77
CA ALA A 18 15.69 3.84 -2.19
C ALA A 18 16.45 4.63 -3.28
N SER A 19 16.91 3.96 -4.34
CA SER A 19 17.57 4.61 -5.47
C SER A 19 16.63 5.53 -6.26
N ILE A 20 15.36 5.14 -6.45
CA ILE A 20 14.34 6.00 -7.07
C ILE A 20 14.13 7.24 -6.19
N PHE A 21 13.99 7.07 -4.88
CA PHE A 21 13.81 8.18 -3.95
C PHE A 21 14.98 9.17 -4.02
N ILE A 22 16.22 8.68 -3.95
CA ILE A 22 17.42 9.52 -4.09
C ILE A 22 17.45 10.22 -5.45
N TYR A 23 17.14 9.50 -6.54
CA TYR A 23 17.10 10.08 -7.87
C TYR A 23 16.09 11.23 -7.96
N VAL A 24 14.88 11.01 -7.45
CA VAL A 24 13.81 12.01 -7.42
C VAL A 24 14.20 13.24 -6.59
N LEU A 25 14.90 13.06 -5.47
CA LEU A 25 15.31 14.16 -4.59
C LEU A 25 16.48 15.00 -5.11
N TYR A 26 17.42 14.40 -5.83
CA TYR A 26 18.68 15.10 -6.17
C TYR A 26 18.85 15.36 -7.65
N PHE A 27 18.19 14.60 -8.52
CA PHE A 27 18.44 14.64 -9.97
C PHE A 27 17.25 15.16 -10.77
N LEU A 28 16.03 15.10 -10.24
CA LEU A 28 14.88 15.71 -10.90
C LEU A 28 14.78 17.20 -10.59
N ASP A 29 14.57 17.98 -11.65
CA ASP A 29 14.25 19.39 -11.57
C ASP A 29 12.86 19.61 -10.93
N GLY A 30 12.59 20.86 -10.51
CA GLY A 30 11.36 21.17 -9.77
C GLY A 30 10.09 20.87 -10.56
N TYR A 31 10.11 21.01 -11.89
CA TYR A 31 8.95 20.76 -12.75
C TYR A 31 8.67 19.26 -12.92
N ALA A 32 9.69 18.45 -13.28
CA ALA A 32 9.52 17.01 -13.42
C ALA A 32 9.20 16.35 -12.07
N ARG A 33 9.78 16.83 -10.96
CA ARG A 33 9.50 16.32 -9.62
C ARG A 33 8.01 16.47 -9.27
N VAL A 34 7.42 17.64 -9.53
CA VAL A 34 5.99 17.87 -9.29
C VAL A 34 5.15 16.95 -10.17
N HIS A 35 5.47 16.77 -11.45
CA HIS A 35 4.70 15.88 -12.33
C HIS A 35 4.76 14.41 -11.96
N ILE A 36 5.85 13.96 -11.35
CA ILE A 36 6.01 12.56 -10.95
C ILE A 36 5.33 12.28 -9.60
N ILE A 37 5.31 13.26 -8.68
CA ILE A 37 4.92 13.07 -7.26
C ILE A 37 3.58 13.73 -6.91
N MET A 38 3.04 14.63 -7.72
CA MET A 38 1.75 15.26 -7.41
C MET A 38 0.61 14.22 -7.34
N GLU A 39 -0.48 14.59 -6.66
CA GLU A 39 -1.74 13.82 -6.71
C GLU A 39 -2.17 13.62 -8.17
N GLY A 40 -2.49 12.39 -8.55
CA GLY A 40 -2.76 11.94 -9.93
C GLY A 40 -1.51 11.76 -10.80
N GLY A 41 -0.32 11.83 -10.22
CA GLY A 41 0.97 11.73 -10.90
C GLY A 41 1.32 10.31 -11.37
N LEU A 42 2.53 10.19 -11.93
CA LEU A 42 3.00 8.92 -12.48
C LEU A 42 3.17 7.85 -11.39
N VAL A 43 3.68 8.22 -10.21
CA VAL A 43 3.91 7.27 -9.11
C VAL A 43 2.59 6.75 -8.56
N GLU A 44 1.63 7.61 -8.24
CA GLU A 44 0.29 7.21 -7.78
C GLU A 44 -0.40 6.28 -8.78
N THR A 45 -0.37 6.63 -10.07
CA THR A 45 -0.92 5.77 -11.14
C THR A 45 -0.22 4.41 -11.20
N ALA A 46 1.11 4.39 -11.07
CA ALA A 46 1.88 3.15 -11.04
C ALA A 46 1.56 2.30 -9.80
N THR A 47 1.34 2.92 -8.64
CA THR A 47 0.91 2.27 -7.40
C THR A 47 -0.47 1.62 -7.58
N ALA A 48 -1.44 2.37 -8.12
CA ALA A 48 -2.77 1.86 -8.44
C ALA A 48 -2.70 0.64 -9.38
N LEU A 49 -1.97 0.77 -10.49
CA LEU A 49 -1.72 -0.32 -11.43
C LEU A 49 -1.06 -1.52 -10.75
N GLY A 50 -0.10 -1.27 -9.86
CA GLY A 50 0.57 -2.31 -9.06
C GLY A 50 -0.41 -3.14 -8.23
N TYR A 51 -1.40 -2.52 -7.60
CA TYR A 51 -2.44 -3.24 -6.87
C TYR A 51 -3.29 -4.12 -7.79
N PHE A 52 -3.74 -3.60 -8.95
CA PHE A 52 -4.49 -4.42 -9.91
C PHE A 52 -3.66 -5.57 -10.47
N LEU A 53 -2.39 -5.33 -10.80
CA LEU A 53 -1.45 -6.37 -11.22
C LEU A 53 -1.24 -7.43 -10.12
N SER A 54 -1.23 -7.02 -8.84
CA SER A 54 -1.16 -7.95 -7.71
C SER A 54 -2.36 -8.90 -7.71
N VAL A 55 -3.57 -8.37 -7.86
CA VAL A 55 -4.81 -9.16 -7.92
C VAL A 55 -4.78 -10.15 -9.10
N LEU A 56 -4.40 -9.67 -10.29
CA LEU A 56 -4.29 -10.50 -11.48
C LEU A 56 -3.24 -11.61 -11.31
N TYR A 57 -2.09 -11.28 -10.73
CA TYR A 57 -1.03 -12.25 -10.45
C TYR A 57 -1.49 -13.35 -9.49
N ILE A 58 -2.15 -12.98 -8.39
CA ILE A 58 -2.68 -13.93 -7.40
C ILE A 58 -3.79 -14.79 -8.04
N ALA A 59 -4.69 -14.21 -8.83
CA ALA A 59 -5.73 -14.94 -9.55
C ALA A 59 -5.12 -15.98 -10.51
N TYR A 60 -4.13 -15.56 -11.30
CA TYR A 60 -3.45 -16.42 -12.27
C TYR A 60 -2.73 -17.60 -11.59
N LYS A 61 -2.04 -17.37 -10.47
CA LYS A 61 -1.28 -18.42 -9.76
C LYS A 61 -2.14 -19.29 -8.84
N GLY A 62 -3.05 -18.68 -8.09
CA GLY A 62 -3.90 -19.35 -7.09
C GLY A 62 -5.09 -20.11 -7.69
N ARG A 63 -5.58 -19.69 -8.87
CA ARG A 63 -6.78 -20.25 -9.52
C ARG A 63 -8.05 -20.15 -8.65
N LEU A 64 -9.15 -20.73 -9.12
CA LEU A 64 -10.47 -20.67 -8.47
C LEU A 64 -10.51 -21.17 -7.01
N PRO A 65 -9.84 -22.27 -6.62
CA PRO A 65 -9.88 -22.74 -5.23
C PRO A 65 -9.29 -21.74 -4.25
N PHE A 66 -8.18 -21.08 -4.64
CA PHE A 66 -7.56 -20.06 -3.81
C PHE A 66 -8.48 -18.84 -3.65
N PHE A 67 -9.16 -18.42 -4.72
CA PHE A 67 -10.13 -17.32 -4.63
C PHE A 67 -11.26 -17.65 -3.64
N LYS A 68 -11.85 -18.85 -3.68
CA LYS A 68 -12.95 -19.24 -2.78
C LYS A 68 -12.54 -19.19 -1.31
N HIS A 69 -11.31 -19.58 -0.99
CA HIS A 69 -10.84 -19.66 0.39
C HIS A 69 -10.21 -18.34 0.90
N TYR A 70 -9.63 -17.55 -0.01
CA TYR A 70 -8.83 -16.37 0.32
C TYR A 70 -9.36 -15.06 -0.32
N TYR A 71 -10.66 -15.00 -0.62
CA TYR A 71 -11.31 -13.86 -1.30
C TYR A 71 -11.02 -12.51 -0.65
N TYR A 72 -10.87 -12.46 0.69
CA TYR A 72 -10.62 -11.24 1.44
C TYR A 72 -9.28 -10.57 1.08
N PHE A 73 -8.26 -11.31 0.62
CA PHE A 73 -7.03 -10.70 0.11
C PHE A 73 -7.28 -9.99 -1.22
N TYR A 74 -8.07 -10.59 -2.12
CA TYR A 74 -8.42 -9.97 -3.39
C TYR A 74 -9.20 -8.68 -3.18
N ILE A 75 -10.22 -8.72 -2.31
CA ILE A 75 -11.04 -7.54 -2.01
C ILE A 75 -10.17 -6.45 -1.38
N LEU A 76 -9.33 -6.78 -0.38
CA LEU A 76 -8.48 -5.78 0.28
C LEU A 76 -7.51 -5.09 -0.69
N ILE A 77 -6.84 -5.86 -1.55
CA ILE A 77 -5.89 -5.32 -2.53
C ILE A 77 -6.62 -4.46 -3.57
N LEU A 78 -7.81 -4.87 -4.02
CA LEU A 78 -8.63 -4.05 -4.91
C LEU A 78 -9.06 -2.73 -4.24
N LEU A 79 -9.45 -2.77 -2.97
CA LEU A 79 -9.82 -1.56 -2.22
C LEU A 79 -8.63 -0.59 -2.11
N PHE A 80 -7.41 -1.09 -1.90
CA PHE A 80 -6.23 -0.23 -1.96
C PHE A 80 -5.99 0.34 -3.37
N GLY A 81 -6.15 -0.44 -4.43
CA GLY A 81 -6.03 0.06 -5.80
C GLY A 81 -7.08 1.14 -6.13
N PHE A 82 -8.33 0.97 -5.69
CA PHE A 82 -9.36 2.00 -5.86
C PHE A 82 -9.11 3.25 -5.02
N ARG A 83 -8.50 3.10 -3.84
CA ARG A 83 -8.07 4.23 -3.01
C ARG A 83 -7.04 5.08 -3.74
N GLU A 84 -6.04 4.49 -4.40
CA GLU A 84 -5.04 5.25 -5.17
C GLU A 84 -5.58 5.87 -6.45
N LEU A 85 -6.75 5.45 -6.95
CA LEU A 85 -7.37 6.11 -8.11
C LEU A 85 -8.23 7.30 -7.69
N ASP A 86 -8.14 7.72 -6.42
CA ASP A 86 -9.02 8.70 -5.81
C ASP A 86 -10.49 8.40 -6.12
N PHE A 87 -10.85 7.11 -6.16
CA PHE A 87 -12.18 6.71 -6.54
C PHE A 87 -13.21 7.28 -5.56
N ASP A 88 -12.83 7.45 -4.29
CA ASP A 88 -13.63 8.15 -3.30
C ASP A 88 -13.86 9.63 -3.67
N LYS A 89 -12.88 10.35 -4.24
CA LYS A 89 -13.08 11.74 -4.71
C LYS A 89 -14.09 11.85 -5.87
N LYS A 90 -14.34 10.77 -6.61
CA LYS A 90 -15.41 10.74 -7.64
C LYS A 90 -16.82 10.68 -7.04
N PHE A 91 -16.95 10.15 -5.83
CA PHE A 91 -18.23 10.00 -5.14
C PHE A 91 -18.38 10.93 -3.93
N THR A 92 -17.29 11.56 -3.45
CA THR A 92 -17.26 12.35 -2.23
C THR A 92 -16.43 13.61 -2.36
N LYS A 93 -16.91 14.73 -1.82
CA LYS A 93 -16.19 16.04 -1.88
C LYS A 93 -15.04 16.15 -0.88
N ILE A 94 -15.00 15.28 0.13
CA ILE A 94 -13.99 15.25 1.20
C ILE A 94 -13.54 13.79 1.35
N GLY A 95 -12.23 13.54 1.42
CA GLY A 95 -11.70 12.19 1.53
C GLY A 95 -12.29 11.41 2.70
N ILE A 96 -12.74 10.19 2.43
CA ILE A 96 -13.57 9.37 3.34
C ILE A 96 -12.88 9.09 4.68
N LEU A 97 -11.54 9.10 4.72
CA LEU A 97 -10.76 8.81 5.93
C LEU A 97 -10.57 10.03 6.85
N LYS A 98 -10.96 11.23 6.43
CA LYS A 98 -10.83 12.44 7.26
C LYS A 98 -11.98 12.48 8.26
N THR A 99 -11.68 12.68 9.55
CA THR A 99 -12.71 12.83 10.61
C THR A 99 -13.74 13.92 10.28
N ARG A 100 -13.32 14.98 9.56
CA ARG A 100 -14.20 16.06 9.08
C ARG A 100 -15.27 15.58 8.08
N PHE A 101 -15.06 14.47 7.37
CA PHE A 101 -16.05 13.87 6.48
C PHE A 101 -17.32 13.46 7.24
N PHE A 102 -17.15 12.85 8.42
CA PHE A 102 -18.28 12.36 9.21
C PHE A 102 -18.97 13.47 10.01
N VAL A 103 -18.21 14.47 10.45
CA VAL A 103 -18.72 15.54 11.34
C VAL A 103 -19.26 16.75 10.56
N SER A 104 -18.73 17.05 9.37
CA SER A 104 -19.12 18.26 8.63
C SER A 104 -20.59 18.18 8.18
N PRO A 105 -21.40 19.24 8.39
CA PRO A 105 -22.76 19.33 7.85
C PRO A 105 -22.77 19.47 6.32
N ASP A 106 -21.64 19.85 5.70
CA ASP A 106 -21.53 20.10 4.25
C ASP A 106 -21.43 18.82 3.41
N VAL A 107 -21.27 17.66 4.05
CA VAL A 107 -21.21 16.36 3.38
C VAL A 107 -22.60 15.73 3.35
N PRO A 108 -23.16 15.43 2.17
CA PRO A 108 -24.44 14.74 2.04
C PRO A 108 -24.49 13.44 2.86
N VAL A 109 -25.63 13.17 3.50
CA VAL A 109 -25.81 11.98 4.36
C VAL A 109 -25.50 10.68 3.61
N MET A 110 -25.86 10.61 2.32
CA MET A 110 -25.56 9.45 1.47
C MET A 110 -24.05 9.20 1.32
N GLU A 111 -23.24 10.25 1.14
CA GLU A 111 -21.77 10.13 1.07
C GLU A 111 -21.23 9.57 2.39
N LYS A 112 -21.74 10.05 3.54
CA LYS A 112 -21.34 9.54 4.87
C LYS A 112 -21.63 8.05 5.05
N ILE A 113 -22.77 7.57 4.56
CA ILE A 113 -23.15 6.15 4.61
C ILE A 113 -22.18 5.31 3.79
N PHE A 114 -21.86 5.72 2.55
CA PHE A 114 -20.89 5.01 1.72
C PHE A 114 -19.50 4.96 2.37
N GLY A 115 -19.04 6.09 2.91
CA GLY A 115 -17.77 6.14 3.62
C GLY A 115 -17.74 5.22 4.86
N LEU A 116 -18.82 5.18 5.64
CA LEU A 116 -18.93 4.30 6.79
C LEU A 116 -18.92 2.83 6.39
N ILE A 117 -19.61 2.46 5.31
CA ILE A 117 -19.61 1.09 4.77
C ILE A 117 -18.20 0.69 4.35
N LEU A 118 -17.50 1.56 3.62
CA LEU A 118 -16.14 1.29 3.13
C LEU A 118 -15.15 1.10 4.29
N ILE A 119 -15.17 1.98 5.30
CA ILE A 119 -14.32 1.85 6.49
C ILE A 119 -14.67 0.57 7.26
N SER A 120 -15.96 0.30 7.45
CA SER A 120 -16.42 -0.91 8.14
C SER A 120 -15.96 -2.18 7.42
N LEU A 121 -15.99 -2.18 6.08
CA LEU A 121 -15.48 -3.26 5.25
C LEU A 121 -13.96 -3.44 5.40
N LEU A 122 -13.19 -2.34 5.39
CA LEU A 122 -11.73 -2.40 5.60
C LEU A 122 -11.39 -2.97 7.00
N ILE A 123 -12.07 -2.50 8.05
CA ILE A 123 -11.90 -3.01 9.41
C ILE A 123 -12.26 -4.50 9.47
N TYR A 124 -13.38 -4.90 8.87
CA TYR A 124 -13.80 -6.30 8.83
C TYR A 124 -12.77 -7.19 8.13
N LEU A 125 -12.26 -6.79 6.96
CA LEU A 125 -11.25 -7.55 6.22
C LEU A 125 -9.93 -7.65 7.00
N GLY A 126 -9.47 -6.54 7.58
CA GLY A 126 -8.27 -6.51 8.42
C GLY A 126 -8.40 -7.42 9.65
N TYR A 127 -9.53 -7.33 10.35
CA TYR A 127 -9.84 -8.22 11.48
C TYR A 127 -9.87 -9.69 11.06
N TYR A 128 -10.50 -10.02 9.93
CA TYR A 128 -10.59 -11.39 9.45
C TYR A 128 -9.22 -11.97 9.09
N ILE A 129 -8.36 -11.18 8.43
CA ILE A 129 -6.98 -11.55 8.14
C ILE A 129 -6.20 -11.81 9.44
N LEU A 130 -6.26 -10.88 10.39
CA LEU A 130 -5.57 -11.04 11.67
C LEU A 130 -6.07 -12.28 12.42
N LYS A 131 -7.38 -12.45 12.58
CA LYS A 131 -7.98 -13.58 13.28
C LYS A 131 -7.54 -14.93 12.70
N ASN A 132 -7.49 -15.04 11.38
CA ASN A 132 -7.21 -16.31 10.70
C ASN A 132 -5.71 -16.57 10.51
N HIS A 133 -4.87 -15.54 10.41
CA HIS A 133 -3.46 -15.69 10.01
C HIS A 133 -2.45 -15.30 11.09
N ILE A 134 -2.84 -14.61 12.16
CA ILE A 134 -1.87 -14.11 13.15
C ILE A 134 -1.07 -15.24 13.82
N LYS A 135 -1.72 -16.36 14.13
CA LYS A 135 -1.04 -17.51 14.74
C LYS A 135 -0.03 -18.14 13.79
N SER A 136 -0.41 -18.33 12.51
CA SER A 136 0.50 -18.84 11.48
C SER A 136 1.67 -17.87 11.28
N PHE A 137 1.38 -16.58 11.18
CA PHE A 137 2.39 -15.55 11.00
C PHE A 137 3.43 -15.57 12.12
N VAL A 138 3.01 -15.62 13.39
CA VAL A 138 3.95 -15.67 14.53
C VAL A 138 4.82 -16.92 14.49
N GLN A 139 4.24 -18.08 14.12
CA GLN A 139 5.00 -19.32 14.00
C GLN A 139 6.01 -19.27 12.84
N ASP A 140 5.60 -18.76 11.68
CA ASP A 140 6.43 -18.68 10.48
C ASP A 140 7.50 -17.58 10.59
N PHE A 141 7.22 -16.52 11.36
CA PHE A 141 8.17 -15.48 11.72
C PHE A 141 9.32 -16.05 12.56
N LYS A 142 9.00 -16.88 13.57
CA LYS A 142 10.03 -17.61 14.34
C LYS A 142 10.87 -18.53 13.46
N LYS A 143 10.26 -19.11 12.42
CA LYS A 143 10.95 -19.97 11.42
C LYS A 143 11.70 -19.17 10.34
N LYS A 144 11.66 -17.82 10.39
CA LYS A 144 12.24 -16.92 9.38
C LYS A 144 11.79 -17.26 7.96
N SER A 145 10.49 -17.54 7.78
CA SER A 145 9.92 -17.81 6.45
C SER A 145 10.04 -16.57 5.55
N PRO A 146 10.42 -16.72 4.26
CA PRO A 146 10.42 -15.60 3.31
C PRO A 146 9.06 -14.95 3.15
N VAL A 147 7.96 -15.70 3.35
CA VAL A 147 6.60 -15.16 3.30
C VAL A 147 6.34 -14.23 4.47
N SER A 148 6.70 -14.65 5.70
CA SER A 148 6.55 -13.81 6.90
C SER A 148 7.39 -12.54 6.84
N LEU A 149 8.58 -12.63 6.26
CA LEU A 149 9.44 -11.45 6.06
C LEU A 149 8.82 -10.48 5.05
N GLY A 150 8.25 -10.98 3.95
CA GLY A 150 7.51 -10.16 2.98
C GLY A 150 6.29 -9.47 3.60
N ILE A 151 5.49 -10.21 4.38
CA ILE A 151 4.36 -9.66 5.14
C ILE A 151 4.82 -8.57 6.11
N LEU A 152 5.94 -8.77 6.81
CA LEU A 152 6.48 -7.76 7.72
C LEU A 152 6.91 -6.49 6.96
N ILE A 153 7.58 -6.62 5.81
CA ILE A 153 7.95 -5.47 4.98
C ILE A 153 6.70 -4.71 4.55
N ILE A 154 5.67 -5.40 4.05
CA ILE A 154 4.39 -4.78 3.64
C ILE A 154 3.77 -4.01 4.81
N ALA A 155 3.72 -4.62 5.99
CA ALA A 155 3.16 -3.98 7.19
C ALA A 155 3.97 -2.74 7.61
N ILE A 156 5.30 -2.81 7.55
CA ILE A 156 6.18 -1.67 7.83
C ILE A 156 5.94 -0.56 6.81
N LEU A 157 5.88 -0.86 5.50
CA LEU A 157 5.62 0.14 4.46
C LEU A 157 4.25 0.81 4.62
N LEU A 158 3.20 0.05 4.94
CA LEU A 158 1.87 0.59 5.22
C LEU A 158 1.86 1.56 6.39
N ILE A 159 2.49 1.18 7.51
CA ILE A 159 2.57 2.04 8.70
C ILE A 159 3.45 3.26 8.41
N PHE A 160 4.59 3.06 7.76
CA PHE A 160 5.55 4.11 7.46
C PHE A 160 4.95 5.15 6.52
N SER A 161 4.29 4.73 5.43
CA SER A 161 3.59 5.66 4.52
C SER A 161 2.63 6.57 5.29
N ARG A 162 1.81 5.99 6.19
CA ARG A 162 0.83 6.76 6.97
C ARG A 162 1.44 7.73 7.96
N VAL A 163 2.57 7.37 8.55
CA VAL A 163 3.31 8.29 9.43
C VAL A 163 3.86 9.46 8.61
N VAL A 164 4.44 9.18 7.44
CA VAL A 164 5.00 10.19 6.53
C VAL A 164 3.91 11.14 6.01
N ASP A 165 2.75 10.61 5.61
CA ASP A 165 1.55 11.37 5.22
C ASP A 165 1.11 12.34 6.34
N GLY A 166 1.00 11.83 7.58
CA GLY A 166 0.67 12.64 8.74
C GLY A 166 1.68 13.78 8.99
N MET A 167 2.98 13.50 8.80
CA MET A 167 4.03 14.52 8.90
C MET A 167 3.94 15.54 7.77
N SER A 168 3.76 15.09 6.52
CA SER A 168 3.62 15.95 5.34
C SER A 168 2.47 16.94 5.51
N ASN A 169 1.31 16.46 5.94
CA ASN A 169 0.14 17.30 6.19
C ASN A 169 0.36 18.31 7.33
N THR A 170 0.98 17.87 8.43
CA THR A 170 1.28 18.76 9.57
C THR A 170 2.28 19.85 9.16
N LEU A 171 3.31 19.48 8.40
CA LEU A 171 4.32 20.42 7.91
C LEU A 171 3.75 21.40 6.90
N LYS A 172 2.88 20.97 5.97
CA LYS A 172 2.20 21.86 5.02
C LYS A 172 1.39 22.96 5.73
N HIS A 173 0.74 22.62 6.84
CA HIS A 173 0.00 23.58 7.66
C HIS A 173 0.92 24.59 8.36
N LEU A 174 2.09 24.17 8.84
CA LEU A 174 3.08 25.04 9.47
C LEU A 174 3.88 25.88 8.46
N SER A 175 4.13 25.34 7.26
CA SER A 175 4.92 26.00 6.20
C SER A 175 4.15 27.05 5.41
N PHE A 176 2.83 27.18 5.59
CA PHE A 176 2.09 28.34 5.07
C PHE A 176 2.63 29.68 5.64
N GLU A 177 3.39 29.63 6.73
CA GLU A 177 4.18 30.77 7.25
C GLU A 177 5.68 30.73 6.88
N MET A 178 6.21 29.63 6.31
CA MET A 178 7.62 29.49 5.93
C MET A 178 7.86 28.79 4.58
N ARG A 179 8.38 29.56 3.62
CA ARG A 179 8.78 29.19 2.26
C ARG A 179 9.91 28.14 2.24
N SER A 180 9.62 26.85 2.44
CA SER A 180 10.64 25.78 2.49
C SER A 180 10.34 24.59 1.57
N MET A 181 11.40 23.97 1.05
CA MET A 181 11.41 22.79 0.15
C MET A 181 11.04 21.47 0.86
N LEU A 182 11.01 21.45 2.19
CA LEU A 182 10.78 20.27 3.03
C LEU A 182 9.46 19.53 2.76
N PRO A 183 8.31 20.19 2.51
CA PRO A 183 7.05 19.49 2.26
C PRO A 183 7.07 18.60 1.01
N THR A 184 7.86 18.98 -0.01
CA THR A 184 7.97 18.24 -1.27
C THR A 184 8.73 16.92 -1.11
N ASP A 185 9.71 16.89 -0.20
CA ASP A 185 10.52 15.70 0.03
C ASP A 185 9.75 14.63 0.83
N PHE A 186 8.91 15.04 1.80
CA PHE A 186 8.02 14.11 2.51
C PHE A 186 6.94 13.53 1.61
N SER A 187 6.37 14.34 0.70
CA SER A 187 5.44 13.81 -0.31
C SER A 187 6.13 12.82 -1.27
N ALA A 188 7.38 13.09 -1.68
CA ALA A 188 8.15 12.12 -2.47
C ALA A 188 8.36 10.78 -1.75
N LEU A 189 8.65 10.85 -0.44
CA LEU A 189 8.89 9.69 0.40
C LEU A 189 7.61 8.87 0.58
N GLU A 190 6.48 9.53 0.77
CA GLU A 190 5.14 8.92 0.86
C GLU A 190 4.85 8.13 -0.41
N GLU A 191 4.83 8.81 -1.57
CA GLU A 191 4.50 8.22 -2.87
C GLU A 191 5.36 6.99 -3.21
N ILE A 192 6.67 7.08 -3.01
CA ILE A 192 7.60 5.98 -3.32
C ILE A 192 7.44 4.82 -2.32
N THR A 193 7.12 5.12 -1.06
CA THR A 193 6.78 4.10 -0.06
C THR A 193 5.50 3.38 -0.45
N GLU A 194 4.46 4.11 -0.87
CA GLU A 194 3.19 3.54 -1.32
C GLU A 194 3.37 2.64 -2.53
N LEU A 195 4.19 3.05 -3.51
CA LEU A 195 4.57 2.22 -4.67
C LEU A 195 5.22 0.90 -4.26
N GLY A 196 6.00 0.90 -3.18
CA GLY A 196 6.63 -0.31 -2.65
C GLY A 196 5.61 -1.36 -2.20
N ILE A 197 4.46 -0.95 -1.65
CA ILE A 197 3.45 -1.85 -1.08
C ILE A 197 2.97 -2.91 -2.09
N PRO A 198 2.41 -2.56 -3.28
CA PRO A 198 1.97 -3.55 -4.25
C PRO A 198 3.12 -4.39 -4.81
N ILE A 199 4.34 -3.84 -4.92
CA ILE A 199 5.51 -4.62 -5.37
C ILE A 199 5.80 -5.73 -4.35
N PHE A 200 5.85 -5.41 -3.06
CA PHE A 200 6.09 -6.41 -2.03
C PHE A 200 4.93 -7.39 -1.87
N ILE A 201 3.68 -6.99 -2.14
CA ILE A 201 2.54 -7.92 -2.23
C ILE A 201 2.82 -8.99 -3.30
N ILE A 202 3.18 -8.59 -4.52
CA ILE A 202 3.50 -9.53 -5.61
C ILE A 202 4.66 -10.45 -5.21
N LEU A 203 5.75 -9.90 -4.68
CA LEU A 203 6.92 -10.68 -4.30
C LEU A 203 6.61 -11.67 -3.15
N THR A 204 5.77 -11.26 -2.20
CA THR A 204 5.34 -12.11 -1.08
C THR A 204 4.46 -13.25 -1.55
N PHE A 205 3.50 -12.99 -2.45
CA PHE A 205 2.69 -14.05 -3.05
C PHE A 205 3.50 -14.94 -3.99
N TYR A 206 4.50 -14.40 -4.69
CA TYR A 206 5.47 -15.20 -5.44
C TYR A 206 6.24 -16.16 -4.52
N ALA A 207 6.74 -15.68 -3.38
CA ALA A 207 7.38 -16.50 -2.37
C ALA A 207 6.42 -17.59 -1.84
N TYR A 208 5.17 -17.23 -1.57
CA TYR A 208 4.14 -18.16 -1.10
C TYR A 208 3.87 -19.28 -2.11
N PHE A 209 3.58 -18.95 -3.37
CA PHE A 209 3.28 -19.97 -4.37
C PHE A 209 4.49 -20.84 -4.74
N LYS A 210 5.70 -20.27 -4.70
CA LYS A 210 6.94 -21.04 -4.89
C LYS A 210 7.12 -22.08 -3.78
N HIS A 211 6.88 -21.68 -2.53
CA HIS A 211 6.97 -22.60 -1.40
C HIS A 211 5.83 -23.63 -1.38
N TYR A 212 4.60 -23.23 -1.73
CA TYR A 212 3.46 -24.13 -1.80
C TYR A 212 3.63 -25.21 -2.87
N LYS A 213 4.11 -24.85 -4.06
CA LYS A 213 4.35 -25.80 -5.17
C LYS A 213 5.44 -26.83 -4.86
N ASN A 214 6.45 -26.45 -4.07
CA ASN A 214 7.53 -27.36 -3.67
C ASN A 214 7.12 -28.39 -2.61
N ASN A 215 5.96 -28.24 -1.95
CA ASN A 215 5.45 -29.22 -0.97
C ASN A 215 4.39 -30.17 -1.56
N LEU A 216 4.13 -30.09 -2.87
CA LEU A 216 3.20 -30.95 -3.61
C LEU A 216 3.92 -32.00 -4.50
N HIS A 217 5.26 -32.04 -4.41
CA HIS A 217 6.15 -33.03 -5.05
C HIS A 217 7.10 -33.58 -3.99
#